data_AF-A0A821VQP9-F1
#
_entry.id   AF-A0A821VQP9-F1
#
_cell.length_a   1.000
_cell.length_b   1.000
_cell.length_c   1.000
_cell.angle_alpha   90.00
_cell.angle_beta   90.00
_cell.angle_gamma   90.00
#
_symmetry.space_group_name_H-M   'P 1'
#
loop_
_entity.id
_entity.type
_entity.pdbx_description
1 polymer ?
#
loop_
_entity_poly.entity_id
_entity_poly.type
_entity_poly.pdbx_seq_one_letter_code
_entity_poly.pdbx_strand_id
1 'polypeptide(L)'
;MECLTIQACFLQRVYHASDYLNLRSITIVNLELKMAPDIFFKKSSFIHAFKDQIKHLSVKISDEIRNELRLKLLTDIYNCIFALVSSLKYLDLGVNDNYFFRRSLLSGLSSTTFSSSSIVHLNIKMNNFDDCRYLLDGRLTQLHTFIANLDYIYDPVLMRVNPSKIRKISSNIKINTSTLLKLKCFSLYAYLPTNEFDNEVVPFLRRMSHLKKLTLSLGIRGRTSFIDGTHLDNCILSRLPHLHAFVFDIITDFVRSTGHFEPSADHIRRTFIQRGHHADCYIDYHHSNMRRCHVYSVPLNMECMRHISHGFPGGTFINVRILSMVDDSHPFEHNFFAQISRSFPLLSCLILRNTTPQKEKRSHQLVKIDEIPSFIEYSHLVELDCTHVHIDYVEQFLSDVNTCLPCLCKLHVQYEHLATVTENFTRNTT
;
A
#
# COMPACT_ATOMS: atom_id res chain seq x y z
N MET A 1 -10.76 -5.88 28.79
CA MET A 1 -9.48 -5.71 28.06
C MET A 1 -9.48 -4.29 27.56
N GLU A 2 -8.60 -3.45 28.08
CA GLU A 2 -8.58 -2.04 27.69
C GLU A 2 -7.76 -1.88 26.40
N CYS A 3 -8.41 -1.31 25.39
CA CYS A 3 -7.81 -0.88 24.14
C CYS A 3 -7.95 0.63 24.06
N LEU A 4 -6.84 1.33 23.92
CA LEU A 4 -6.83 2.79 23.82
C LEU A 4 -6.45 3.19 22.40
N THR A 5 -7.38 3.85 21.69
CA THR A 5 -7.05 4.57 20.45
C THR A 5 -6.98 6.04 20.76
N ILE A 6 -5.85 6.67 20.46
CA ILE A 6 -5.58 8.04 20.87
C ILE A 6 -4.85 8.81 19.78
N GLN A 7 -5.32 10.03 19.50
CA GLN A 7 -4.54 10.97 18.70
C GLN A 7 -3.34 11.43 19.53
N ALA A 8 -2.16 11.46 18.92
CA ALA A 8 -0.92 11.76 19.65
C ALA A 8 -0.98 13.07 20.45
N CYS A 9 -1.68 14.11 19.94
CA CYS A 9 -1.91 15.41 20.61
C CYS A 9 -2.61 15.31 21.96
N PHE A 10 -3.35 14.24 22.23
CA PHE A 10 -4.03 14.03 23.50
C PHE A 10 -3.30 13.09 24.45
N LEU A 11 -2.17 12.50 24.05
CA LEU A 11 -1.47 11.51 24.88
C LEU A 11 -0.98 12.09 26.21
N GLN A 12 -0.57 13.37 26.22
CA GLN A 12 -0.18 14.08 27.44
C GLN A 12 -1.37 14.39 28.36
N ARG A 13 -2.60 14.36 27.84
CA ARG A 13 -3.83 14.62 28.61
C ARG A 13 -4.46 13.38 29.24
N VAL A 14 -3.95 12.19 28.92
CA VAL A 14 -4.32 10.96 29.63
C VAL A 14 -3.58 10.98 30.97
N TYR A 15 -4.07 11.82 31.88
CA TYR A 15 -3.27 12.39 32.97
C TYR A 15 -2.98 11.42 34.12
N HIS A 16 -3.62 10.25 34.18
CA HIS A 16 -3.39 9.32 35.28
C HIS A 16 -3.27 7.87 34.81
N ALA A 17 -2.07 7.32 34.91
CA ALA A 17 -1.83 5.89 34.73
C ALA A 17 -2.66 5.01 35.68
N SER A 18 -3.17 5.58 36.79
CA SER A 18 -4.08 4.91 37.72
C SER A 18 -5.45 4.58 37.13
N ASP A 19 -5.84 5.22 36.03
CA ASP A 19 -7.15 4.98 35.40
C ASP A 19 -7.16 3.72 34.53
N TYR A 20 -5.98 3.16 34.24
CA TYR A 20 -5.80 1.97 33.42
C TYR A 20 -5.06 0.90 34.21
N LEU A 21 -5.80 -0.07 34.76
CA LEU A 21 -5.20 -1.16 35.53
C LEU A 21 -4.70 -2.31 34.64
N ASN A 22 -5.14 -2.38 33.38
CA ASN A 22 -4.86 -3.51 32.48
C ASN A 22 -4.82 -3.10 30.99
N LEU A 23 -4.04 -2.07 30.66
CA LEU A 23 -3.87 -1.60 29.28
C LEU A 23 -3.02 -2.59 28.47
N ARG A 24 -3.66 -3.31 27.53
CA ARG A 24 -2.99 -4.34 26.72
C ARG A 24 -2.79 -3.96 25.26
N SER A 25 -3.54 -2.98 24.77
CA SER A 25 -3.51 -2.54 23.38
C SER A 25 -3.52 -1.01 23.29
N ILE A 26 -2.59 -0.45 22.52
CA ILE A 26 -2.50 0.98 22.26
C ILE A 26 -2.43 1.20 20.75
N THR A 27 -3.25 2.12 20.25
CA THR A 27 -3.23 2.62 18.89
C THR A 27 -3.02 4.12 18.92
N ILE A 28 -1.84 4.56 18.47
CA ILE A 28 -1.49 5.97 18.34
C ILE A 28 -1.70 6.37 16.88
N VAL A 29 -2.64 7.28 16.63
CA VAL A 29 -2.92 7.80 15.29
C VAL A 29 -2.42 9.24 15.15
N ASN A 30 -2.04 9.61 13.92
CA ASN A 30 -1.55 10.94 13.56
C ASN A 30 -0.38 11.41 14.44
N LEU A 31 0.60 10.52 14.65
CA LEU A 31 1.81 10.87 15.37
C LEU A 31 2.69 11.77 14.50
N GLU A 32 2.84 13.03 14.92
CA GLU A 32 3.90 13.90 14.43
C GLU A 32 5.23 13.52 15.10
N LEU A 33 6.30 13.42 14.32
CA LEU A 33 7.63 13.00 14.78
C LEU A 33 8.16 13.88 15.92
N LYS A 34 7.85 15.18 15.88
CA LYS A 34 8.25 16.14 16.94
C LYS A 34 7.71 15.77 18.32
N MET A 35 6.63 14.98 18.38
CA MET A 35 5.99 14.54 19.62
C MET A 35 6.56 13.22 20.15
N ALA A 36 7.25 12.47 19.30
CA ALA A 36 7.71 11.14 19.64
C ALA A 36 8.67 11.09 20.85
N PRO A 37 9.55 12.09 21.08
CA PRO A 37 10.37 12.11 22.30
C PRO A 37 9.60 12.10 23.60
N ASP A 38 8.48 12.81 23.67
CA ASP A 38 7.65 12.87 24.87
C ASP A 38 6.89 11.57 25.11
N ILE A 39 6.63 10.82 24.04
CA ILE A 39 5.83 9.60 24.06
C ILE A 39 6.70 8.36 24.31
N PHE A 40 7.89 8.29 23.72
CA PHE A 40 8.73 7.09 23.73
C PHE A 40 10.05 7.24 24.49
N PHE A 41 10.68 8.43 24.52
CA PHE A 41 12.05 8.56 25.01
C PHE A 41 12.16 8.92 26.49
N LYS A 42 11.15 9.57 27.06
CA LYS A 42 11.14 9.95 28.48
C LYS A 42 10.78 8.75 29.36
N LYS A 43 11.57 8.48 30.41
CA LYS A 43 11.29 7.41 31.40
C LYS A 43 9.94 7.57 32.11
N SER A 44 9.43 8.80 32.20
CA SER A 44 8.12 9.14 32.76
C SER A 44 6.99 9.14 31.72
N SER A 45 7.27 8.75 30.48
CA SER A 45 6.23 8.71 29.43
C SER A 45 5.19 7.64 29.70
N PHE A 46 4.01 7.83 29.11
CA PHE A 46 2.89 6.90 29.17
C PHE A 46 3.30 5.48 28.75
N ILE A 47 4.07 5.35 27.67
CA ILE A 47 4.53 4.04 27.17
C ILE A 47 5.41 3.33 28.20
N HIS A 48 6.29 4.06 28.90
CA HIS A 48 7.14 3.49 29.93
C HIS A 48 6.35 2.96 31.13
N ALA A 49 5.23 3.59 31.49
CA ALA A 49 4.37 3.14 32.59
C ALA A 49 3.68 1.78 32.29
N PHE A 50 3.37 1.51 31.02
CA PHE A 50 2.63 0.32 30.59
C PHE A 50 3.48 -0.68 29.80
N LYS A 51 4.79 -0.46 29.67
CA LYS A 51 5.68 -1.24 28.78
C LYS A 51 5.64 -2.75 28.99
N ASP A 52 5.41 -3.19 30.23
CA ASP A 52 5.37 -4.62 30.60
C ASP A 52 3.95 -5.22 30.42
N GLN A 53 2.94 -4.38 30.19
CA GLN A 53 1.54 -4.78 29.98
C GLN A 53 1.12 -4.76 28.50
N ILE A 54 1.70 -3.86 27.70
CA ILE A 54 1.35 -3.66 26.29
C ILE A 54 1.74 -4.88 25.46
N LYS A 55 0.72 -5.58 24.94
CA LYS A 55 0.91 -6.71 24.02
C LYS A 55 0.70 -6.33 22.57
N HIS A 56 -0.06 -5.26 22.32
CA HIS A 56 -0.34 -4.74 20.99
C HIS A 56 -0.07 -3.25 20.93
N LEU A 57 0.77 -2.84 19.97
CA LEU A 57 1.08 -1.46 19.70
C LEU A 57 0.90 -1.20 18.21
N SER A 58 0.08 -0.20 17.88
CA SER A 58 -0.06 0.34 16.53
C SER A 58 0.30 1.81 16.55
N VAL A 59 1.19 2.24 15.66
CA VAL A 59 1.64 3.63 15.54
C VAL A 59 1.51 4.05 14.08
N LYS A 60 0.71 5.07 13.82
CA LYS A 60 0.58 5.71 12.49
C LYS A 60 1.22 7.09 12.52
N ILE A 61 2.32 7.25 11.80
CA ILE A 61 3.08 8.50 11.66
C ILE A 61 2.51 9.28 10.48
N SER A 62 1.99 10.48 10.74
CA SER A 62 1.38 11.35 9.72
C SER A 62 2.38 12.31 9.07
N ASP A 63 3.55 12.50 9.68
CA ASP A 63 4.57 13.46 9.26
C ASP A 63 5.25 13.08 7.93
N GLU A 64 5.46 14.06 7.06
CA GLU A 64 6.28 13.88 5.87
C GLU A 64 7.77 13.91 6.25
N ILE A 65 8.50 12.82 5.98
CA ILE A 65 9.88 12.65 6.44
C ILE A 65 10.88 13.23 5.42
N ARG A 66 10.79 14.53 5.14
CA ARG A 66 11.52 15.14 4.00
C ARG A 66 13.04 15.28 4.17
N ASN A 67 13.61 14.97 5.34
CA ASN A 67 15.04 15.17 5.60
C ASN A 67 15.67 14.09 6.51
N GLU A 68 17.00 14.03 6.51
CA GLU A 68 17.80 13.03 7.26
C GLU A 68 17.58 13.11 8.78
N LEU A 69 17.31 14.30 9.34
CA LEU A 69 17.04 14.47 10.76
C LEU A 69 15.74 13.75 11.16
N ARG A 70 14.69 13.88 10.35
CA ARG A 70 13.41 13.18 10.57
C ARG A 70 13.56 11.66 10.38
N LEU A 71 14.39 11.22 9.43
CA LEU A 71 14.69 9.79 9.24
C LEU A 71 15.40 9.21 10.47
N LYS A 72 16.41 9.91 10.99
CA LYS A 72 17.11 9.50 12.22
C LYS A 72 16.14 9.39 13.39
N LEU A 73 15.26 10.39 13.55
CA LEU A 73 14.24 10.38 14.59
C LEU A 73 13.28 9.19 14.46
N LEU A 74 12.90 8.82 13.23
CA LEU A 74 12.11 7.60 12.99
C LEU A 74 12.87 6.33 13.42
N THR A 75 14.14 6.21 13.04
CA THR A 75 14.99 5.10 13.48
C THR A 75 15.11 5.03 15.00
N ASP A 76 15.24 6.18 15.67
CA ASP A 76 15.29 6.28 17.14
C ASP A 76 13.97 5.81 17.77
N ILE A 77 12.81 6.19 17.18
CA ILE A 77 11.50 5.72 17.62
C ILE A 77 11.41 4.20 17.52
N TYR A 78 11.83 3.63 16.38
CA TYR A 78 11.78 2.18 16.16
C TYR A 78 12.67 1.45 17.18
N ASN A 79 13.90 1.93 17.36
CA ASN A 79 14.81 1.43 18.40
C ASN A 79 14.14 1.41 19.78
N CYS A 80 13.50 2.50 20.17
CA CYS A 80 12.84 2.58 21.46
C CYS A 80 11.63 1.65 21.55
N ILE A 81 10.79 1.55 20.52
CA ILE A 81 9.67 0.61 20.52
C ILE A 81 10.16 -0.83 20.71
N PHE A 82 11.20 -1.24 19.98
CA PHE A 82 11.76 -2.59 20.09
C PHE A 82 12.45 -2.84 21.44
N ALA A 83 13.11 -1.82 22.02
CA ALA A 83 13.81 -1.95 23.30
C ALA A 83 12.90 -1.86 24.52
N LEU A 84 11.81 -1.08 24.45
CA LEU A 84 10.97 -0.75 25.61
C LEU A 84 9.91 -1.80 25.89
N VAL A 85 9.38 -2.45 24.85
CA VAL A 85 8.20 -3.30 24.99
C VAL A 85 8.58 -4.77 24.87
N SER A 86 9.32 -5.27 25.86
CA SER A 86 9.75 -6.69 25.93
C SER A 86 8.57 -7.68 25.87
N SER A 87 7.39 -7.24 26.32
CA SER A 87 6.13 -8.00 26.32
C SER A 87 5.32 -7.92 25.02
N LEU A 88 5.81 -7.15 24.02
CA LEU A 88 5.09 -6.88 22.79
C LEU A 88 4.98 -8.12 21.90
N LYS A 89 3.74 -8.47 21.56
CA LYS A 89 3.44 -9.59 20.66
C LYS A 89 3.02 -9.14 19.27
N TYR A 90 2.36 -7.99 19.17
CA TYR A 90 1.78 -7.47 17.94
C TYR A 90 2.24 -6.03 17.73
N LEU A 91 2.89 -5.77 16.61
CA LEU A 91 3.41 -4.44 16.28
C LEU A 91 2.95 -4.04 14.88
N ASP A 92 2.31 -2.88 14.78
CA ASP A 92 1.96 -2.22 13.51
C ASP A 92 2.59 -0.84 13.45
N LEU A 93 3.50 -0.65 12.49
CA LEU A 93 4.21 0.60 12.23
C LEU A 93 3.85 1.12 10.84
N GLY A 94 2.88 2.04 10.83
CA GLY A 94 2.46 2.76 9.64
C GLY A 94 3.15 4.12 9.53
N VAL A 95 3.62 4.44 8.33
CA VAL A 95 4.06 5.80 7.96
C VAL A 95 3.25 6.21 6.75
N ASN A 96 2.92 7.50 6.64
CA ASN A 96 2.21 8.08 5.51
C ASN A 96 2.68 7.49 4.17
N ASP A 97 1.72 7.01 3.36
CA ASP A 97 1.98 6.33 2.09
C ASP A 97 2.66 7.22 1.05
N ASN A 98 2.49 8.54 1.16
CA ASN A 98 3.13 9.52 0.29
C ASN A 98 4.64 9.68 0.53
N TYR A 99 5.17 9.06 1.59
CA TYR A 99 6.59 9.09 1.88
C TYR A 99 7.32 7.84 1.37
N PHE A 100 8.49 8.05 0.77
CA PHE A 100 9.36 6.98 0.29
C PHE A 100 10.68 6.98 1.07
N PHE A 101 11.03 5.84 1.67
CA PHE A 101 12.36 5.69 2.25
C PHE A 101 13.43 5.71 1.15
N ARG A 102 14.46 6.56 1.30
CA ARG A 102 15.62 6.62 0.39
C ARG A 102 16.78 5.73 0.83
N ARG A 103 16.73 5.23 2.07
CA ARG A 103 17.78 4.45 2.73
C ARG A 103 17.14 3.43 3.67
N SER A 104 17.91 2.40 3.99
CA SER A 104 17.53 1.37 4.98
C SER A 104 17.15 2.02 6.30
N LEU A 105 16.02 1.60 6.87
CA LEU A 105 15.60 2.01 8.21
C LEU A 105 16.41 1.32 9.30
N LEU A 106 17.04 0.20 8.95
CA LEU A 106 17.61 -0.76 9.89
C LEU A 106 19.14 -0.74 9.91
N SER A 107 19.80 -0.07 8.95
CA SER A 107 21.26 -0.05 8.81
C SER A 107 22.01 0.54 10.01
N GLY A 108 21.32 1.29 10.88
CA GLY A 108 21.86 1.85 12.12
C GLY A 108 21.50 1.09 13.39
N LEU A 109 20.71 0.00 13.30
CA LEU A 109 20.30 -0.76 14.47
C LEU A 109 21.43 -1.69 14.94
N SER A 110 21.56 -1.85 16.26
CA SER A 110 22.46 -2.84 16.84
C SER A 110 22.02 -4.26 16.46
N SER A 111 22.96 -5.19 16.33
CA SER A 111 22.65 -6.62 16.18
C SER A 111 21.83 -7.18 17.35
N THR A 112 21.90 -6.52 18.51
CA THR A 112 21.19 -6.91 19.74
C THR A 112 19.80 -6.31 19.88
N THR A 113 19.37 -5.38 19.01
CA THR A 113 18.09 -4.64 19.17
C THR A 113 16.86 -5.55 19.29
N PHE A 114 16.94 -6.80 18.82
CA PHE A 114 15.81 -7.73 18.75
C PHE A 114 16.04 -9.05 19.52
N SER A 115 17.16 -9.23 20.20
CA SER A 115 17.57 -10.53 20.75
C SER A 115 16.58 -11.12 21.77
N SER A 116 15.75 -10.30 22.40
CA SER A 116 14.70 -10.69 23.36
C SER A 116 13.28 -10.49 22.85
N SER A 117 13.09 -10.25 21.55
CA SER A 117 11.78 -9.94 20.99
C SER A 117 10.79 -11.10 21.13
N SER A 118 9.60 -10.81 21.69
CA SER A 118 8.47 -11.73 21.78
C SER A 118 7.42 -11.50 20.68
N ILE A 119 7.76 -10.68 19.68
CA ILE A 119 6.87 -10.30 18.58
C ILE A 119 6.52 -11.54 17.75
N VAL A 120 5.23 -11.79 17.62
CA VAL A 120 4.66 -12.85 16.77
C VAL A 120 3.98 -12.29 15.52
N HIS A 121 3.65 -10.99 15.52
CA HIS A 121 3.08 -10.29 14.37
C HIS A 121 3.75 -8.92 14.19
N LEU A 122 4.28 -8.68 13.00
CA LEU A 122 4.87 -7.41 12.59
C LEU A 122 4.25 -6.91 11.28
N ASN A 123 3.72 -5.69 11.29
CA ASN A 123 3.39 -4.90 10.11
C ASN A 123 4.27 -3.66 10.08
N ILE A 124 5.01 -3.45 8.98
CA ILE A 124 6.00 -2.39 8.89
C ILE A 124 6.22 -1.94 7.46
N LYS A 125 6.38 -0.63 7.28
CA LYS A 125 6.86 -0.01 6.05
C LYS A 125 8.37 0.10 6.05
N MET A 126 9.03 -0.30 4.96
CA MET A 126 10.48 -0.42 4.85
C MET A 126 10.96 0.03 3.46
N ASN A 127 12.28 0.24 3.34
CA ASN A 127 12.90 0.69 2.10
C ASN A 127 12.99 -0.43 1.05
N ASN A 128 13.54 -1.59 1.43
CA ASN A 128 13.87 -2.64 0.47
C ASN A 128 13.91 -4.05 1.10
N PHE A 129 14.24 -5.06 0.30
CA PHE A 129 14.37 -6.44 0.78
C PHE A 129 15.54 -6.68 1.74
N ASP A 130 16.56 -5.82 1.77
CA ASP A 130 17.64 -5.97 2.74
C ASP A 130 17.16 -5.69 4.16
N ASP A 131 16.24 -4.73 4.33
CA ASP A 131 15.55 -4.50 5.61
C ASP A 131 14.75 -5.75 6.03
N CYS A 132 14.02 -6.37 5.10
CA CYS A 132 13.32 -7.63 5.38
C CYS A 132 14.28 -8.74 5.81
N ARG A 133 15.39 -8.91 5.09
CA ARG A 133 16.41 -9.93 5.40
C ARG A 133 17.02 -9.70 6.76
N TYR A 134 17.30 -8.44 7.09
CA TYR A 134 17.84 -8.04 8.37
C TYR A 134 16.88 -8.39 9.52
N LEU A 135 15.57 -8.18 9.39
CA LEU A 135 14.61 -8.59 10.43
C LEU A 135 14.47 -10.12 10.58
N LEU A 136 14.69 -10.85 9.49
CA LEU A 136 14.56 -12.32 9.44
C LEU A 136 15.89 -13.07 9.66
N ASP A 137 16.99 -12.38 9.96
CA ASP A 137 18.34 -12.95 10.14
C ASP A 137 18.53 -13.72 11.47
N GLY A 138 17.44 -14.01 12.20
CA GLY A 138 17.47 -14.66 13.51
C GLY A 138 17.06 -13.76 14.66
N ARG A 139 16.80 -12.48 14.38
CA ARG A 139 16.35 -11.48 15.35
C ARG A 139 14.92 -11.68 15.83
N LEU A 140 13.98 -12.00 14.94
CA LEU A 140 12.57 -12.15 15.27
C LEU A 140 12.16 -13.63 15.36
N THR A 141 12.78 -14.37 16.28
CA THR A 141 12.63 -15.84 16.36
C THR A 141 11.23 -16.35 16.72
N GLN A 142 10.29 -15.49 17.11
CA GLN A 142 8.90 -15.86 17.41
C GLN A 142 7.91 -15.40 16.34
N LEU A 143 8.39 -14.77 15.26
CA LEU A 143 7.55 -14.17 14.24
C LEU A 143 6.74 -15.23 13.49
N HIS A 144 5.42 -15.12 13.57
CA HIS A 144 4.47 -15.98 12.87
C HIS A 144 3.82 -15.26 11.68
N THR A 145 3.61 -13.95 11.79
CA THR A 145 3.00 -13.12 10.74
C THR A 145 3.89 -11.92 10.45
N PHE A 146 4.25 -11.74 9.18
CA PHE A 146 5.04 -10.59 8.74
C PHE A 146 4.39 -9.92 7.54
N ILE A 147 4.08 -8.63 7.68
CA ILE A 147 3.49 -7.78 6.66
C ILE A 147 4.53 -6.71 6.32
N ALA A 148 5.05 -6.78 5.10
CA ALA A 148 6.09 -5.89 4.60
C ALA A 148 5.53 -4.97 3.51
N ASN A 149 5.59 -3.66 3.75
CA ASN A 149 5.27 -2.64 2.76
C ASN A 149 6.56 -2.00 2.27
N LEU A 150 6.93 -2.21 1.00
CA LEU A 150 8.21 -1.76 0.45
C LEU A 150 8.05 -0.54 -0.46
N ASP A 151 8.79 0.51 -0.12
CA ASP A 151 8.94 1.72 -0.94
C ASP A 151 10.04 1.53 -1.98
N TYR A 152 9.80 0.71 -3.01
CA TYR A 152 10.73 0.71 -4.12
C TYR A 152 10.52 1.98 -4.97
N ILE A 153 11.49 2.89 -4.85
CA ILE A 153 11.53 4.13 -5.65
C ILE A 153 11.78 3.76 -7.12
N TYR A 154 10.76 3.93 -7.96
CA TYR A 154 10.96 4.17 -9.39
C TYR A 154 11.24 5.65 -9.58
N ASP A 155 12.51 6.04 -9.52
CA ASP A 155 12.94 7.36 -9.98
C ASP A 155 13.61 7.19 -11.36
N PRO A 156 12.93 7.60 -12.44
CA PRO A 156 13.47 7.51 -13.80
C PRO A 156 14.73 8.38 -14.00
N VAL A 157 15.00 9.35 -13.13
CA VAL A 157 16.23 10.15 -13.09
C VAL A 157 17.36 9.37 -12.41
N LEU A 158 17.11 8.72 -11.27
CA LEU A 158 18.12 7.87 -10.59
C LEU A 158 18.53 6.66 -11.44
N MET A 159 17.60 6.06 -12.20
CA MET A 159 17.91 4.96 -13.13
C MET A 159 18.78 5.40 -14.32
N ARG A 160 18.76 6.68 -14.71
CA ARG A 160 19.67 7.22 -15.74
C ARG A 160 21.10 7.43 -15.25
N VAL A 161 21.33 7.49 -13.93
CA VAL A 161 22.60 7.97 -13.38
C VAL A 161 23.57 6.84 -12.96
N ASN A 162 23.14 5.62 -12.61
CA ASN A 162 23.98 4.42 -12.58
C ASN A 162 23.24 3.21 -11.96
N PRO A 163 22.86 2.17 -12.72
CA PRO A 163 22.30 0.93 -12.18
C PRO A 163 23.27 0.16 -11.23
N SER A 164 24.57 0.42 -11.35
CA SER A 164 25.64 -0.32 -10.67
C SER A 164 25.93 0.16 -9.24
N LYS A 165 25.58 1.40 -8.87
CA LYS A 165 25.85 1.97 -7.54
C LYS A 165 24.77 1.67 -6.49
N ILE A 166 23.54 1.37 -6.92
CA ILE A 166 22.45 0.97 -6.01
C ILE A 166 22.57 -0.53 -5.62
N ARG A 167 23.36 -1.30 -6.37
CA ARG A 167 23.47 -2.77 -6.26
C ARG A 167 24.46 -3.32 -5.21
N LYS A 168 25.02 -2.49 -4.31
CA LYS A 168 26.10 -2.94 -3.40
C LYS A 168 25.73 -2.94 -1.91
N ILE A 169 24.70 -3.68 -1.53
CA ILE A 169 24.56 -4.26 -0.16
C ILE A 169 24.04 -5.72 -0.21
N SER A 170 23.42 -6.16 -1.30
CA SER A 170 22.82 -7.49 -1.44
C SER A 170 23.83 -8.58 -1.84
N SER A 171 24.34 -9.32 -0.84
CA SER A 171 24.75 -10.73 -0.97
C SER A 171 25.15 -11.41 0.36
N ASN A 172 25.42 -10.66 1.43
CA ASN A 172 26.02 -11.24 2.64
C ASN A 172 25.06 -11.47 3.83
N ILE A 173 23.82 -10.98 3.81
CA ILE A 173 22.87 -11.20 4.93
C ILE A 173 22.19 -12.57 4.75
N LYS A 174 22.70 -13.57 5.47
CA LYS A 174 22.08 -14.89 5.54
C LYS A 174 20.83 -14.82 6.42
N ILE A 175 19.66 -14.98 5.81
CA ILE A 175 18.41 -15.22 6.56
C ILE A 175 18.56 -16.49 7.39
N ASN A 176 18.19 -16.43 8.66
CA ASN A 176 18.28 -17.57 9.57
C ASN A 176 17.11 -18.52 9.31
N THR A 177 17.44 -19.76 8.97
CA THR A 177 16.47 -20.82 8.67
C THR A 177 15.48 -21.05 9.80
N SER A 178 15.90 -20.94 11.08
CA SER A 178 15.02 -21.17 12.24
C SER A 178 13.87 -20.16 12.36
N THR A 179 14.09 -18.89 11.96
CA THR A 179 13.03 -17.86 11.96
C THR A 179 12.02 -18.15 10.85
N LEU A 180 12.50 -18.59 9.68
CA LEU A 180 11.64 -18.95 8.55
C LEU A 180 10.76 -20.19 8.82
N LEU A 181 11.19 -21.12 9.69
CA LEU A 181 10.38 -22.29 10.07
C LEU A 181 9.08 -21.88 10.81
N LYS A 182 9.14 -20.81 11.60
CA LYS A 182 8.01 -20.33 12.41
C LYS A 182 7.09 -19.38 11.67
N LEU A 183 7.60 -18.65 10.68
CA LEU A 183 6.79 -17.76 9.86
C LEU A 183 5.71 -18.55 9.11
N LYS A 184 4.43 -18.27 9.42
CA LYS A 184 3.26 -18.94 8.82
C LYS A 184 2.52 -18.05 7.85
N CYS A 185 2.53 -16.74 8.07
CA CYS A 185 1.82 -15.78 7.25
C CYS A 185 2.80 -14.72 6.77
N PHE A 186 2.84 -14.48 5.46
CA PHE A 186 3.62 -13.39 4.88
C PHE A 186 2.76 -12.56 3.94
N SER A 187 2.87 -11.24 4.04
CA SER A 187 2.22 -10.31 3.12
C SER A 187 3.26 -9.35 2.58
N LEU A 188 3.28 -9.17 1.26
CA LEU A 188 4.21 -8.27 0.58
C LEU A 188 3.42 -7.29 -0.27
N TYR A 189 3.62 -6.00 0.00
CA TYR A 189 3.11 -4.89 -0.79
C TYR A 189 4.31 -4.17 -1.39
N ALA A 190 4.48 -4.18 -2.71
CA ALA A 190 5.66 -3.59 -3.34
C ALA A 190 5.40 -3.09 -4.77
N TYR A 191 6.12 -2.05 -5.16
CA TYR A 191 6.14 -1.53 -6.54
C TYR A 191 7.54 -1.65 -7.14
N LEU A 192 7.74 -2.58 -8.06
CA LEU A 192 9.04 -3.11 -8.44
C LEU A 192 9.39 -2.79 -9.91
N PRO A 193 10.66 -2.51 -10.22
CA PRO A 193 11.16 -2.63 -11.57
C PRO A 193 11.25 -4.11 -12.00
N THR A 194 11.48 -4.32 -13.30
CA THR A 194 11.39 -5.63 -13.96
C THR A 194 12.25 -6.70 -13.30
N ASN A 195 13.48 -6.32 -12.99
CA ASN A 195 14.53 -7.24 -12.60
C ASN A 195 14.34 -7.69 -11.15
N GLU A 196 13.65 -6.91 -10.33
CA GLU A 196 13.52 -7.10 -8.89
C GLU A 196 12.50 -8.18 -8.57
N PHE A 197 11.51 -8.41 -9.43
CA PHE A 197 10.62 -9.56 -9.27
C PHE A 197 11.42 -10.87 -9.33
N ASP A 198 12.18 -11.08 -10.42
CA ASP A 198 12.93 -12.33 -10.61
C ASP A 198 14.19 -12.42 -9.72
N ASN A 199 14.86 -11.30 -9.42
CA ASN A 199 16.10 -11.30 -8.64
C ASN A 199 15.91 -11.14 -7.12
N GLU A 200 14.84 -10.50 -6.66
CA GLU A 200 14.63 -10.23 -5.24
C GLU A 200 13.40 -10.97 -4.70
N VAL A 201 12.22 -10.80 -5.30
CA VAL A 201 10.96 -11.40 -4.81
C VAL A 201 11.02 -12.93 -4.88
N VAL A 202 11.31 -13.48 -6.05
CA VAL A 202 11.31 -14.94 -6.27
C VAL A 202 12.30 -15.65 -5.34
N PRO A 203 13.59 -15.25 -5.25
CA PRO A 203 14.52 -15.91 -4.34
C PRO A 203 14.17 -15.69 -2.87
N PHE A 204 13.60 -14.55 -2.50
CA PHE A 204 13.20 -14.26 -1.12
C PHE A 204 12.03 -15.17 -0.67
N LEU A 205 10.96 -15.25 -1.46
CA LEU A 205 9.79 -16.07 -1.16
C LEU A 205 10.09 -17.57 -1.15
N ARG A 206 10.95 -18.04 -2.07
CA ARG A 206 11.37 -19.46 -2.13
C ARG A 206 12.00 -19.98 -0.84
N ARG A 207 12.54 -19.09 0.00
CA ARG A 207 13.12 -19.48 1.29
C ARG A 207 12.08 -19.75 2.36
N MET A 208 10.83 -19.32 2.16
CA MET A 208 9.74 -19.39 3.13
C MET A 208 8.85 -20.64 2.93
N SER A 209 9.45 -21.81 2.75
CA SER A 209 8.75 -23.07 2.40
C SER A 209 7.65 -23.51 3.37
N HIS A 210 7.65 -23.00 4.61
CA HIS A 210 6.67 -23.31 5.65
C HIS A 210 5.49 -22.35 5.74
N LEU A 211 5.40 -21.40 4.79
CA LEU A 211 4.25 -20.51 4.72
C LEU A 211 2.96 -21.29 4.53
N LYS A 212 1.98 -20.85 5.29
CA LYS A 212 0.60 -21.31 5.31
C LYS A 212 -0.29 -20.33 4.56
N LYS A 213 0.01 -19.03 4.67
CA LYS A 213 -0.70 -17.94 4.01
C LYS A 213 0.28 -16.98 3.33
N LEU A 214 -0.03 -16.61 2.10
CA LEU A 214 0.74 -15.63 1.32
C LEU A 214 -0.21 -14.60 0.72
N THR A 215 0.09 -13.32 0.93
CA THR A 215 -0.60 -12.20 0.30
C THR A 215 0.41 -11.41 -0.53
N LEU A 216 0.14 -11.20 -1.82
CA LEU A 216 1.00 -10.44 -2.71
C LEU A 216 0.24 -9.29 -3.38
N SER A 217 0.54 -8.04 -3.04
CA SER A 217 0.12 -6.87 -3.84
C SER A 217 1.36 -6.28 -4.51
N LEU A 218 1.50 -6.52 -5.81
CA LEU A 218 2.72 -6.22 -6.56
C LEU A 218 2.40 -5.39 -7.80
N GLY A 219 3.02 -4.23 -7.93
CA GLY A 219 3.13 -3.55 -9.23
C GLY A 219 4.51 -3.83 -9.81
N ILE A 220 4.61 -4.29 -11.05
CA ILE A 220 5.87 -4.73 -11.67
C ILE A 220 5.98 -4.08 -13.05
N ARG A 221 7.02 -3.28 -13.28
CA ARG A 221 7.21 -2.55 -14.55
C ARG A 221 8.19 -3.25 -15.48
N GLY A 222 8.03 -3.05 -16.79
CA GLY A 222 9.08 -3.23 -17.80
C GLY A 222 9.41 -4.67 -18.18
N ARG A 223 8.52 -5.63 -17.89
CA ARG A 223 8.70 -7.04 -18.27
C ARG A 223 8.62 -7.26 -19.78
N THR A 224 9.15 -8.38 -20.23
CA THR A 224 8.94 -8.89 -21.59
C THR A 224 7.70 -9.79 -21.70
N SER A 225 7.10 -10.17 -20.57
CA SER A 225 5.89 -10.98 -20.51
C SER A 225 5.05 -10.67 -19.26
N PHE A 226 3.75 -10.95 -19.34
CA PHE A 226 2.86 -10.91 -18.19
C PHE A 226 3.19 -12.02 -17.19
N ILE A 227 2.81 -11.80 -15.93
CA ILE A 227 2.85 -12.83 -14.89
C ILE A 227 1.50 -13.54 -14.87
N ASP A 228 1.50 -14.75 -15.43
CA ASP A 228 0.34 -15.64 -15.40
C ASP A 228 0.45 -16.67 -14.26
N GLY A 229 -0.58 -17.51 -14.12
CA GLY A 229 -0.61 -18.55 -13.09
C GLY A 229 0.51 -19.58 -13.28
N THR A 230 0.93 -19.83 -14.53
CA THR A 230 2.03 -20.76 -14.84
C THR A 230 3.36 -20.24 -14.35
N HIS A 231 3.65 -18.97 -14.60
CA HIS A 231 4.87 -18.33 -14.16
C HIS A 231 4.95 -18.28 -12.63
N LEU A 232 3.88 -17.88 -11.94
CA LEU A 232 3.85 -17.83 -10.47
C LEU A 232 4.05 -19.20 -9.84
N ASP A 233 3.44 -20.23 -10.39
CA ASP A 233 3.56 -21.59 -9.89
C ASP A 233 4.98 -22.15 -10.02
N ASN A 234 5.56 -22.04 -11.23
CA ASN A 234 6.92 -22.46 -11.51
C ASN A 234 7.96 -21.69 -10.67
N CYS A 235 7.74 -20.40 -10.45
CA CYS A 235 8.70 -19.55 -9.76
C CYS A 235 8.54 -19.58 -8.25
N ILE A 236 7.32 -19.60 -7.72
CA ILE A 236 7.05 -19.38 -6.28
C ILE A 236 6.22 -20.53 -5.69
N LEU A 237 5.01 -20.76 -6.21
CA LEU A 237 4.00 -21.54 -5.47
C LEU A 237 4.37 -23.02 -5.33
N SER A 238 4.97 -23.64 -6.36
CA SER A 238 5.49 -25.01 -6.31
C SER A 238 6.56 -25.24 -5.21
N ARG A 239 7.15 -24.16 -4.67
CA ARG A 239 8.14 -24.21 -3.58
C ARG A 239 7.53 -23.94 -2.20
N LEU A 240 6.22 -23.73 -2.12
CA LEU A 240 5.48 -23.46 -0.89
C LEU A 240 4.45 -24.58 -0.63
N PRO A 241 4.90 -25.81 -0.33
CA PRO A 241 4.02 -26.99 -0.24
C PRO A 241 2.98 -26.94 0.89
N HIS A 242 3.15 -26.03 1.86
CA HIS A 242 2.24 -25.86 3.00
C HIS A 242 1.23 -24.71 2.82
N LEU A 243 1.27 -24.05 1.66
CA LEU A 243 0.43 -22.89 1.37
C LEU A 243 -1.02 -23.35 1.15
N HIS A 244 -1.93 -22.90 2.01
CA HIS A 244 -3.37 -23.19 1.89
C HIS A 244 -4.19 -21.95 1.56
N ALA A 245 -3.65 -20.76 1.74
CA ALA A 245 -4.30 -19.51 1.37
C ALA A 245 -3.32 -18.64 0.58
N PHE A 246 -3.73 -18.29 -0.63
CA PHE A 246 -3.00 -17.38 -1.49
C PHE A 246 -3.94 -16.29 -1.98
N VAL A 247 -3.61 -15.04 -1.67
CA VAL A 247 -4.35 -13.86 -2.13
C VAL A 247 -3.37 -12.97 -2.89
N PHE A 248 -3.78 -12.46 -4.05
CA PHE A 248 -2.91 -11.66 -4.88
C PHE A 248 -3.65 -10.51 -5.59
N ASP A 249 -2.88 -9.47 -5.87
CA ASP A 249 -3.23 -8.24 -6.58
C ASP A 249 -1.97 -7.84 -7.37
N ILE A 250 -1.84 -8.32 -8.60
CA ILE A 250 -0.59 -8.23 -9.38
C ILE A 250 -0.84 -7.43 -10.65
N ILE A 251 -0.11 -6.34 -10.79
CA ILE A 251 -0.13 -5.46 -11.95
C ILE A 251 1.22 -5.59 -12.64
N THR A 252 1.21 -6.07 -13.88
CA THR A 252 2.37 -6.03 -14.76
C THR A 252 2.19 -4.91 -15.77
N ASP A 253 3.03 -3.88 -15.68
CA ASP A 253 2.93 -2.63 -16.43
C ASP A 253 4.10 -2.48 -17.41
N PHE A 254 3.90 -1.75 -18.51
CA PHE A 254 4.92 -1.54 -19.56
C PHE A 254 5.50 -2.84 -20.14
N VAL A 255 4.66 -3.84 -20.42
CA VAL A 255 5.13 -5.07 -21.09
C VAL A 255 5.47 -4.78 -22.55
N ARG A 256 6.72 -5.07 -22.93
CA ARG A 256 7.19 -4.90 -24.31
C ARG A 256 6.72 -6.08 -25.16
N SER A 257 5.88 -5.80 -26.17
CA SER A 257 5.46 -6.80 -27.15
C SER A 257 6.67 -7.30 -27.96
N THR A 258 6.95 -8.59 -27.91
CA THR A 258 8.03 -9.24 -28.68
C THR A 258 7.56 -9.96 -29.94
N GLY A 259 6.28 -9.76 -30.35
CA GLY A 259 5.80 -10.17 -31.67
C GLY A 259 5.28 -11.62 -31.82
N HIS A 260 5.07 -12.36 -30.73
CA HIS A 260 4.47 -13.70 -30.77
C HIS A 260 3.32 -13.84 -29.77
N PHE A 261 2.19 -14.40 -30.23
CA PHE A 261 0.98 -14.81 -29.48
C PHE A 261 0.94 -14.34 -28.03
N GLU A 262 0.50 -13.10 -27.83
CA GLU A 262 0.33 -12.60 -26.48
C GLU A 262 -0.95 -13.16 -25.86
N PRO A 263 -0.89 -13.57 -24.59
CA PRO A 263 -2.03 -14.19 -23.94
C PRO A 263 -3.13 -13.14 -23.75
N SER A 264 -4.35 -13.50 -24.15
CA SER A 264 -5.55 -12.73 -23.82
C SER A 264 -5.81 -12.76 -22.31
N ALA A 265 -6.64 -11.84 -21.80
CA ALA A 265 -7.09 -11.87 -20.41
C ALA A 265 -7.70 -13.24 -20.07
N ASP A 266 -8.50 -13.83 -20.97
CA ASP A 266 -9.04 -15.18 -20.80
C ASP A 266 -7.98 -16.27 -20.72
N HIS A 267 -6.87 -16.15 -21.44
CA HIS A 267 -5.76 -17.08 -21.31
C HIS A 267 -5.14 -16.95 -19.92
N ILE A 268 -4.79 -15.72 -19.49
CA ILE A 268 -4.18 -15.47 -18.17
C ILE A 268 -5.09 -15.99 -17.07
N ARG A 269 -6.37 -15.61 -17.06
CA ARG A 269 -7.37 -16.08 -16.10
C ARG A 269 -7.44 -17.60 -16.03
N ARG A 270 -7.47 -18.29 -17.19
CA ARG A 270 -7.49 -19.76 -17.23
C ARG A 270 -6.28 -20.40 -16.56
N THR A 271 -5.08 -19.83 -16.70
CA THR A 271 -3.87 -20.39 -16.06
C THR A 271 -3.92 -20.35 -14.53
N PHE A 272 -4.63 -19.39 -13.94
CA PHE A 272 -4.88 -19.33 -12.50
C PHE A 272 -5.94 -20.35 -12.07
N ILE A 273 -7.07 -20.41 -12.80
CA ILE A 273 -8.17 -21.34 -12.51
C ILE A 273 -7.69 -22.79 -12.58
N GLN A 274 -6.91 -23.15 -13.59
CA GLN A 274 -6.34 -24.50 -13.74
C GLN A 274 -5.43 -24.91 -12.57
N ARG A 275 -4.95 -23.96 -11.77
CA ARG A 275 -4.14 -24.17 -10.58
C ARG A 275 -4.92 -24.05 -9.28
N GLY A 276 -6.25 -23.99 -9.36
CA GLY A 276 -7.13 -23.89 -8.20
C GLY A 276 -7.22 -22.49 -7.61
N HIS A 277 -6.85 -21.44 -8.36
CA HIS A 277 -6.98 -20.05 -7.92
C HIS A 277 -8.16 -19.37 -8.61
N HIS A 278 -9.07 -18.82 -7.80
CA HIS A 278 -10.12 -17.93 -8.28
C HIS A 278 -9.53 -16.56 -8.55
N ALA A 279 -9.44 -16.19 -9.83
CA ALA A 279 -8.87 -14.93 -10.26
C ALA A 279 -9.73 -14.29 -11.34
N ASP A 280 -9.65 -12.97 -11.41
CA ASP A 280 -10.07 -12.22 -12.59
C ASP A 280 -8.93 -11.32 -13.05
N CYS A 281 -9.02 -10.88 -14.29
CA CYS A 281 -8.01 -10.01 -14.87
C CYS A 281 -8.53 -9.22 -16.05
N TYR A 282 -7.84 -8.12 -16.34
CA TYR A 282 -8.03 -7.36 -17.56
C TYR A 282 -6.68 -6.89 -18.10
N ILE A 283 -6.65 -6.58 -19.40
CA ILE A 283 -5.45 -6.14 -20.11
C ILE A 283 -5.76 -4.82 -20.79
N ASP A 284 -4.93 -3.81 -20.53
CA ASP A 284 -4.96 -2.54 -21.24
C ASP A 284 -3.89 -2.49 -22.31
N TYR A 285 -4.23 -1.85 -23.41
CA TYR A 285 -3.35 -1.60 -24.54
C TYR A 285 -3.04 -0.11 -24.57
N HIS A 286 -1.81 0.28 -24.22
CA HIS A 286 -1.36 1.66 -24.29
C HIS A 286 -0.81 1.99 -25.68
N HIS A 287 -0.78 3.29 -26.01
CA HIS A 287 -0.02 3.78 -27.15
C HIS A 287 1.46 3.38 -27.00
N SER A 288 2.13 3.01 -28.11
CA SER A 288 3.52 2.51 -28.20
C SER A 288 3.78 0.99 -27.98
N ASN A 289 2.79 0.12 -28.22
CA ASN A 289 2.90 -1.35 -28.03
C ASN A 289 3.20 -1.78 -26.59
N MET A 290 2.99 -0.88 -25.64
CA MET A 290 3.12 -1.15 -24.21
C MET A 290 1.79 -1.64 -23.67
N ARG A 291 1.84 -2.64 -22.80
CA ARG A 291 0.62 -3.25 -22.25
C ARG A 291 0.69 -3.35 -20.76
N ARG A 292 -0.50 -3.33 -20.16
CA ARG A 292 -0.71 -3.57 -18.74
C ARG A 292 -1.61 -4.77 -18.57
N CYS A 293 -1.26 -5.66 -17.65
CA CYS A 293 -2.16 -6.71 -17.19
C CYS A 293 -2.34 -6.54 -15.70
N HIS A 294 -3.59 -6.52 -15.26
CA HIS A 294 -3.94 -6.54 -13.84
C HIS A 294 -4.67 -7.84 -13.55
N VAL A 295 -4.11 -8.67 -12.67
CA VAL A 295 -4.68 -9.95 -12.24
C VAL A 295 -4.78 -10.01 -10.73
N TYR A 296 -5.96 -10.37 -10.22
CA TYR A 296 -6.26 -10.32 -8.79
C TYR A 296 -7.15 -11.48 -8.35
N SER A 297 -7.09 -11.82 -7.06
CA SER A 297 -7.93 -12.86 -6.45
C SER A 297 -9.37 -12.41 -6.30
N VAL A 298 -10.31 -13.35 -6.44
CA VAL A 298 -11.75 -13.13 -6.24
C VAL A 298 -12.28 -14.10 -5.17
N PRO A 299 -12.87 -13.63 -4.05
CA PRO A 299 -12.97 -12.22 -3.64
C PRO A 299 -11.61 -11.62 -3.25
N LEU A 300 -11.45 -10.31 -3.46
CA LEU A 300 -10.27 -9.59 -3.01
C LEU A 300 -10.44 -9.20 -1.52
N ASN A 301 -9.59 -9.76 -0.67
CA ASN A 301 -9.60 -9.53 0.78
C ASN A 301 -8.56 -8.48 1.24
N MET A 302 -8.17 -7.58 0.34
CA MET A 302 -7.22 -6.51 0.63
C MET A 302 -7.95 -5.19 0.88
N GLU A 303 -7.38 -4.36 1.77
CA GLU A 303 -7.87 -3.01 2.04
C GLU A 303 -7.53 -2.04 0.90
N CYS A 304 -6.50 -2.33 0.12
CA CYS A 304 -6.04 -1.48 -0.96
C CYS A 304 -6.09 -2.21 -2.31
N MET A 305 -6.53 -1.50 -3.34
CA MET A 305 -6.40 -1.92 -4.74
C MET A 305 -5.76 -0.78 -5.52
N ARG A 306 -4.69 -1.07 -6.26
CA ARG A 306 -3.84 -0.03 -6.84
C ARG A 306 -3.88 -0.05 -8.36
N HIS A 307 -3.67 1.14 -8.95
CA HIS A 307 -3.51 1.37 -10.38
C HIS A 307 -4.58 0.72 -11.26
N ILE A 308 -5.84 0.86 -10.85
CA ILE A 308 -6.96 0.57 -11.73
C ILE A 308 -6.92 1.54 -12.91
N SER A 309 -7.20 1.05 -14.12
CA SER A 309 -7.17 1.80 -15.37
C SER A 309 -8.55 1.77 -16.02
N HIS A 310 -8.69 2.43 -17.18
CA HIS A 310 -9.99 2.55 -17.85
C HIS A 310 -10.59 1.19 -18.25
N GLY A 311 -9.77 0.15 -18.43
CA GLY A 311 -10.20 -1.20 -18.81
C GLY A 311 -10.76 -2.04 -17.66
N PHE A 312 -10.90 -1.46 -16.46
CA PHE A 312 -11.45 -2.16 -15.31
C PHE A 312 -12.88 -2.68 -15.56
N PRO A 313 -13.13 -3.99 -15.41
CA PRO A 313 -14.42 -4.58 -15.75
C PRO A 313 -15.52 -4.31 -14.70
N GLY A 314 -15.18 -3.75 -13.54
CA GLY A 314 -16.08 -3.62 -12.41
C GLY A 314 -16.02 -4.83 -11.48
N GLY A 315 -17.03 -4.99 -10.64
CA GLY A 315 -17.15 -6.07 -9.65
C GLY A 315 -17.70 -5.55 -8.33
N THR A 316 -17.53 -6.28 -7.23
CA THR A 316 -17.88 -5.80 -5.89
C THR A 316 -16.76 -6.10 -4.92
N PHE A 317 -16.15 -5.04 -4.40
CA PHE A 317 -14.94 -5.09 -3.59
C PHE A 317 -15.20 -4.51 -2.20
N ILE A 318 -15.95 -5.26 -1.38
CA ILE A 318 -16.41 -4.81 -0.05
C ILE A 318 -15.29 -4.58 0.96
N ASN A 319 -14.09 -5.10 0.73
CA ASN A 319 -12.94 -4.96 1.65
C ASN A 319 -12.03 -3.80 1.28
N VAL A 320 -12.11 -3.30 0.05
CA VAL A 320 -11.25 -2.21 -0.42
C VAL A 320 -11.75 -0.89 0.17
N ARG A 321 -10.83 -0.15 0.78
CA ARG A 321 -11.01 1.18 1.39
C ARG A 321 -10.14 2.24 0.70
N ILE A 322 -9.02 1.82 0.13
CA ILE A 322 -8.05 2.69 -0.54
C ILE A 322 -7.94 2.26 -1.99
N LEU A 323 -8.33 3.14 -2.90
CA LEU A 323 -8.26 2.90 -4.34
C LEU A 323 -7.33 3.89 -4.99
N SER A 324 -6.41 3.39 -5.82
CA SER A 324 -5.64 4.23 -6.74
C SER A 324 -6.03 3.92 -8.18
N MET A 325 -6.34 4.97 -8.95
CA MET A 325 -6.68 4.91 -10.36
C MET A 325 -5.63 5.67 -11.17
N VAL A 326 -5.04 5.00 -12.17
CA VAL A 326 -3.94 5.53 -12.98
C VAL A 326 -4.10 5.12 -14.44
N ASP A 327 -4.23 6.09 -15.34
CA ASP A 327 -4.19 5.86 -16.78
C ASP A 327 -3.52 7.06 -17.49
N ASP A 328 -2.52 6.76 -18.31
CA ASP A 328 -1.72 7.78 -19.01
C ASP A 328 -2.18 7.96 -20.47
N SER A 329 -3.16 7.20 -20.94
CA SER A 329 -3.57 7.16 -22.36
C SER A 329 -5.06 7.37 -22.58
N HIS A 330 -5.88 6.90 -21.65
CA HIS A 330 -7.33 6.94 -21.78
C HIS A 330 -7.95 7.80 -20.70
N PRO A 331 -8.92 8.66 -21.03
CA PRO A 331 -9.65 9.41 -20.02
C PRO A 331 -10.53 8.49 -19.17
N PHE A 332 -10.75 8.89 -17.92
CA PHE A 332 -11.81 8.30 -17.09
C PHE A 332 -13.10 9.08 -17.29
N GLU A 333 -14.05 8.52 -18.03
CA GLU A 333 -15.32 9.20 -18.30
C GLU A 333 -16.28 9.13 -17.11
N HIS A 334 -17.35 9.93 -17.13
CA HIS A 334 -18.34 9.99 -16.05
C HIS A 334 -18.88 8.61 -15.63
N ASN A 335 -19.23 7.78 -16.61
CA ASN A 335 -19.75 6.43 -16.38
C ASN A 335 -18.74 5.50 -15.72
N PHE A 336 -17.44 5.73 -15.93
CA PHE A 336 -16.39 5.00 -15.23
C PHE A 336 -16.42 5.32 -13.74
N PHE A 337 -16.53 6.59 -13.34
CA PHE A 337 -16.69 6.96 -11.93
C PHE A 337 -17.96 6.35 -11.29
N ALA A 338 -19.06 6.28 -12.04
CA ALA A 338 -20.28 5.61 -11.57
C ALA A 338 -20.08 4.10 -11.39
N GLN A 339 -19.28 3.45 -12.23
CA GLN A 339 -18.88 2.05 -12.06
C GLN A 339 -17.98 1.87 -10.84
N ILE A 340 -17.06 2.81 -10.59
CA ILE A 340 -16.17 2.80 -9.43
C ILE A 340 -16.97 2.94 -8.13
N SER A 341 -17.93 3.87 -8.03
CA SER A 341 -18.73 4.02 -6.80
C SER A 341 -19.52 2.75 -6.45
N ARG A 342 -20.08 2.06 -7.47
CA ARG A 342 -20.78 0.77 -7.30
C ARG A 342 -19.84 -0.37 -6.94
N SER A 343 -18.63 -0.37 -7.52
CA SER A 343 -17.66 -1.44 -7.31
C SER A 343 -16.99 -1.38 -5.93
N PHE A 344 -16.86 -0.18 -5.38
CA PHE A 344 -16.17 0.09 -4.11
C PHE A 344 -17.10 0.81 -3.12
N PRO A 345 -18.13 0.12 -2.60
CA PRO A 345 -19.19 0.76 -1.81
C PRO A 345 -18.70 1.35 -0.48
N LEU A 346 -17.53 0.95 0.02
CA LEU A 346 -16.96 1.40 1.30
C LEU A 346 -15.66 2.20 1.09
N LEU A 347 -15.45 2.76 -0.11
CA LEU A 347 -14.25 3.51 -0.44
C LEU A 347 -14.08 4.74 0.45
N SER A 348 -12.95 4.83 1.16
CA SER A 348 -12.63 5.95 2.04
C SER A 348 -11.52 6.86 1.54
N CYS A 349 -10.64 6.35 0.67
CA CYS A 349 -9.56 7.13 0.06
C CYS A 349 -9.47 6.82 -1.44
N LEU A 350 -9.54 7.86 -2.28
CA LEU A 350 -9.42 7.77 -3.73
C LEU A 350 -8.23 8.61 -4.20
N ILE A 351 -7.27 7.96 -4.86
CA ILE A 351 -6.11 8.60 -5.46
C ILE A 351 -6.23 8.51 -6.97
N LEU A 352 -6.33 9.65 -7.63
CA LEU A 352 -6.48 9.75 -9.08
C LEU A 352 -5.21 10.32 -9.72
N ARG A 353 -4.75 9.65 -10.78
CA ARG A 353 -3.66 10.14 -11.65
C ARG A 353 -4.04 9.93 -13.11
N ASN A 354 -4.47 10.99 -13.78
CA ASN A 354 -4.79 10.96 -15.19
C ASN A 354 -4.74 12.39 -15.73
N THR A 355 -3.80 12.66 -16.63
CA THR A 355 -3.64 13.98 -17.25
C THR A 355 -4.38 14.12 -18.58
N THR A 356 -5.02 13.04 -19.05
CA THR A 356 -5.83 13.03 -20.28
C THR A 356 -7.17 13.70 -19.99
N PRO A 357 -7.58 14.73 -20.75
CA PRO A 357 -8.87 15.38 -20.58
C PRO A 357 -10.05 14.43 -20.86
N GLN A 358 -11.17 14.61 -20.16
CA GLN A 358 -12.41 13.88 -20.40
C GLN A 358 -13.01 14.29 -21.75
N LYS A 359 -13.47 13.32 -22.53
CA LYS A 359 -14.15 13.59 -23.81
C LYS A 359 -15.65 13.73 -23.63
N GLU A 360 -16.21 13.00 -22.67
CA GLU A 360 -17.65 12.91 -22.43
C GLU A 360 -18.03 13.61 -21.12
N LYS A 361 -17.83 14.93 -21.09
CA LYS A 361 -18.25 15.77 -19.96
C LYS A 361 -19.76 15.86 -19.87
N ARG A 362 -20.30 15.81 -18.65
CA ARG A 362 -21.74 16.03 -18.40
C ARG A 362 -22.20 17.42 -18.83
N SER A 363 -21.34 18.43 -18.75
CA SER A 363 -21.66 19.83 -19.06
C SER A 363 -21.90 20.13 -20.55
N HIS A 364 -21.66 19.18 -21.47
CA HIS A 364 -21.79 19.38 -22.92
C HIS A 364 -22.71 18.39 -23.65
N GLN A 365 -23.33 17.45 -22.93
CA GLN A 365 -24.32 16.56 -23.56
C GLN A 365 -25.72 17.17 -23.43
N LEU A 366 -26.23 17.71 -24.55
CA LEU A 366 -27.67 17.85 -24.80
C LEU A 366 -28.28 16.44 -24.74
N VAL A 367 -28.78 16.06 -23.57
CA VAL A 367 -29.32 14.71 -23.32
C VAL A 367 -30.59 14.51 -24.16
N LYS A 368 -30.55 13.50 -25.04
CA LYS A 368 -31.75 12.78 -25.49
C LYS A 368 -32.41 12.16 -24.25
N ILE A 369 -33.70 12.44 -24.07
CA ILE A 369 -34.50 12.35 -22.84
C ILE A 369 -34.53 10.98 -22.12
N ASP A 370 -33.92 9.91 -22.66
CA ASP A 370 -34.12 8.54 -22.15
C ASP A 370 -32.93 7.93 -21.37
N GLU A 371 -31.80 8.61 -21.26
CA GLU A 371 -30.67 8.17 -20.42
C GLU A 371 -30.40 9.22 -19.33
N ILE A 372 -31.05 9.09 -18.18
CA ILE A 372 -30.75 9.93 -17.01
C ILE A 372 -29.29 9.64 -16.60
N PRO A 373 -28.34 10.59 -16.74
CA PRO A 373 -26.96 10.36 -16.33
C PRO A 373 -26.93 10.22 -14.81
N SER A 374 -26.45 9.07 -14.33
CA SER A 374 -26.54 8.70 -12.92
C SER A 374 -25.67 9.62 -12.06
N PHE A 375 -26.32 10.47 -11.26
CA PHE A 375 -25.66 11.18 -10.15
C PHE A 375 -24.81 10.19 -9.33
N ILE A 376 -23.56 10.54 -9.06
CA ILE A 376 -22.60 9.64 -8.42
C ILE A 376 -22.45 10.02 -6.97
N GLU A 377 -22.75 9.10 -6.06
CA GLU A 377 -22.49 9.31 -4.63
C GLU A 377 -21.31 8.46 -4.18
N TYR A 378 -20.37 9.06 -3.46
CA TYR A 378 -19.33 8.37 -2.72
C TYR A 378 -19.55 8.57 -1.21
N SER A 379 -20.48 7.80 -0.64
CA SER A 379 -21.00 7.99 0.72
C SER A 379 -19.95 7.86 1.83
N HIS A 380 -18.82 7.22 1.56
CA HIS A 380 -17.77 6.95 2.55
C HIS A 380 -16.43 7.63 2.23
N LEU A 381 -16.33 8.39 1.15
CA LEU A 381 -15.07 8.98 0.73
C LEU A 381 -14.65 10.10 1.68
N VAL A 382 -13.55 9.88 2.39
CA VAL A 382 -12.99 10.81 3.38
C VAL A 382 -11.85 11.63 2.78
N GLU A 383 -11.08 11.02 1.88
CA GLU A 383 -9.88 11.59 1.28
C GLU A 383 -9.89 11.43 -0.24
N LEU A 384 -9.69 12.54 -0.94
CA LEU A 384 -9.57 12.60 -2.40
C LEU A 384 -8.24 13.25 -2.79
N ASP A 385 -7.41 12.53 -3.54
CA ASP A 385 -6.17 13.05 -4.12
C ASP A 385 -6.26 13.19 -5.64
N CYS A 386 -6.30 14.44 -6.08
CA CYS A 386 -6.33 14.92 -7.46
C CYS A 386 -5.11 15.81 -7.74
N THR A 387 -3.96 15.54 -7.12
CA THR A 387 -2.76 16.39 -7.29
C THR A 387 -2.15 16.29 -8.71
N HIS A 388 -2.33 15.16 -9.39
CA HIS A 388 -1.72 14.87 -10.70
C HIS A 388 -2.78 14.50 -11.73
N VAL A 389 -3.79 15.35 -11.89
CA VAL A 389 -4.92 15.12 -12.79
C VAL A 389 -5.19 16.30 -13.70
N HIS A 390 -5.86 16.05 -14.83
CA HIS A 390 -6.45 17.11 -15.64
C HIS A 390 -7.59 17.80 -14.88
N ILE A 391 -7.81 19.10 -15.11
CA ILE A 391 -8.82 19.90 -14.41
C ILE A 391 -10.25 19.32 -14.50
N ASP A 392 -10.58 18.63 -15.59
CA ASP A 392 -11.89 17.98 -15.80
C ASP A 392 -12.26 17.03 -14.66
N TYR A 393 -11.28 16.32 -14.10
CA TYR A 393 -11.53 15.41 -12.98
C TYR A 393 -11.83 16.18 -11.69
N VAL A 394 -11.23 17.35 -11.50
CA VAL A 394 -11.57 18.23 -10.38
C VAL A 394 -13.00 18.73 -10.53
N GLU A 395 -13.41 19.12 -11.74
CA GLU A 395 -14.80 19.50 -12.06
C GLU A 395 -15.78 18.33 -11.84
N GLN A 396 -15.41 17.12 -12.24
CA GLN A 396 -16.24 15.91 -12.02
C GLN A 396 -16.55 15.68 -10.53
N PHE A 397 -15.58 15.90 -9.63
CA PHE A 397 -15.77 15.65 -8.19
C PHE A 397 -16.32 16.84 -7.41
N LEU A 398 -15.95 18.07 -7.76
CA LEU A 398 -16.36 19.27 -7.01
C LEU A 398 -17.65 19.91 -7.53
N SER A 399 -18.17 19.46 -8.67
CA SER A 399 -19.45 19.94 -9.15
C SER A 399 -20.61 19.15 -8.51
N ASP A 400 -21.46 19.85 -7.77
CA ASP A 400 -22.66 19.32 -7.11
C ASP A 400 -23.65 18.64 -8.07
N VAL A 401 -23.67 19.05 -9.34
CA VAL A 401 -24.48 18.39 -10.36
C VAL A 401 -23.94 17.00 -10.68
N ASN A 402 -22.64 16.74 -10.53
CA ASN A 402 -21.96 15.52 -10.99
C ASN A 402 -21.82 14.46 -9.89
N THR A 403 -21.31 14.87 -8.73
CA THR A 403 -20.87 13.95 -7.68
C THR A 403 -21.23 14.50 -6.30
N CYS A 404 -21.64 13.62 -5.38
CA CYS A 404 -21.84 13.93 -3.96
C CYS A 404 -20.82 13.22 -3.08
N LEU A 405 -20.17 14.01 -2.23
CA LEU A 405 -19.05 13.60 -1.37
C LEU A 405 -19.33 13.97 0.10
N PRO A 406 -20.34 13.37 0.75
CA PRO A 406 -20.86 13.84 2.04
C PRO A 406 -19.87 13.70 3.21
N CYS A 407 -18.84 12.85 3.08
CA CYS A 407 -17.84 12.60 4.11
C CYS A 407 -16.45 13.18 3.80
N LEU A 408 -16.30 13.93 2.70
CA LEU A 408 -14.99 14.43 2.28
C LEU A 408 -14.47 15.45 3.30
N CYS A 409 -13.32 15.15 3.91
CA CYS A 409 -12.66 16.06 4.84
C CYS A 409 -11.21 16.40 4.47
N LYS A 410 -10.66 15.68 3.47
CA LYS A 410 -9.32 15.93 2.93
C LYS A 410 -9.35 15.96 1.42
N LEU A 411 -8.93 17.08 0.85
CA LEU A 411 -8.80 17.28 -0.58
C LEU A 411 -7.36 17.68 -0.91
N HIS A 412 -6.71 16.88 -1.75
CA HIS A 412 -5.41 17.21 -2.33
C HIS A 412 -5.62 17.58 -3.80
N VAL A 413 -5.39 18.85 -4.13
CA VAL A 413 -5.63 19.38 -5.48
C VAL A 413 -4.66 20.53 -5.75
N GLN A 414 -4.31 20.73 -7.02
CA GLN A 414 -3.55 21.92 -7.42
C GLN A 414 -4.39 23.17 -7.20
N TYR A 415 -3.78 24.21 -6.62
CA TYR A 415 -4.48 25.44 -6.26
C TYR A 415 -5.12 26.09 -7.50
N GLU A 416 -4.43 26.07 -8.63
CA GLU A 416 -4.87 26.65 -9.89
C GLU A 416 -6.13 25.97 -10.44
N HIS A 417 -6.21 24.64 -10.33
CA HIS A 417 -7.39 23.88 -10.72
C HIS A 417 -8.57 24.18 -9.79
N LEU A 418 -8.33 24.21 -8.47
CA LEU A 418 -9.36 24.52 -7.48
C LEU A 418 -9.93 25.93 -7.67
N ALA A 419 -9.05 26.93 -7.83
CA ALA A 419 -9.44 28.31 -8.08
C ALA A 419 -10.25 28.44 -9.38
N THR A 420 -9.90 27.70 -10.43
CA THR A 420 -10.63 27.73 -11.70
C THR A 420 -12.02 27.10 -11.57
N VAL A 421 -12.13 25.89 -11.00
CA VAL A 421 -13.41 25.16 -10.89
C VAL A 421 -14.41 25.86 -9.95
N THR A 422 -13.91 26.49 -8.89
CA THR A 422 -14.73 27.21 -7.90
C THR A 422 -14.99 28.68 -8.25
N GLU A 423 -14.46 29.17 -9.38
CA GLU A 423 -14.43 30.59 -9.74
C GLU A 423 -13.89 31.46 -8.58
N ASN A 424 -12.71 31.12 -8.06
CA ASN A 424 -12.11 31.72 -6.87
C ASN A 424 -13.04 31.69 -5.65
N PHE A 425 -13.71 30.56 -5.43
CA PHE A 425 -14.66 30.35 -4.33
C PHE A 425 -15.88 31.27 -4.34
N THR A 426 -16.24 31.82 -5.51
CA THR A 426 -17.43 32.67 -5.66
C THR A 426 -18.65 31.90 -6.17
N ARG A 427 -18.46 30.67 -6.64
CA ARG A 427 -19.53 29.81 -7.15
C ARG A 427 -20.29 29.14 -6.00
N ASN A 428 -21.59 29.44 -5.88
CA ASN A 428 -22.48 28.94 -4.83
C ASN A 428 -22.76 27.42 -4.87
N THR A 429 -22.43 26.74 -5.98
CA THR A 429 -22.78 25.33 -6.27
C THR A 429 -21.59 24.38 -6.12
N THR A 430 -20.58 24.74 -5.31
CA THR A 430 -19.30 24.02 -5.22
C THR A 430 -19.01 23.58 -3.79
#